data_AF-A0A197JCI7-F1
#
_entry.id   AF-A0A197JCI7-F1
#
_cell.length_a   1.000
_cell.length_b   1.000
_cell.length_c   1.000
_cell.angle_alpha   90.00
_cell.angle_beta   90.00
_cell.angle_gamma   90.00
#
_symmetry.space_group_name_H-M   'P 1'
#
loop_
_entity.id
_entity.type
_entity.pdbx_description
1 polymer ?
#
loop_
_entity_poly.entity_id
_entity_poly.type
_entity_poly.pdbx_seq_one_letter_code
_entity_poly.pdbx_strand_id
1 'polypeptide(L)'
;MKFGHQLKTSLYPEWVFYYLAYDSLKAELKTRLTKNQGGWTEDDESAFAELLEKELDKVYSFQKVKSGEIMRRLQAAKQEVEEIIQSNDAQNEDYALLEEELSHIIADVHDLAKFTRLNYTGFLKIIKKHDVSFPFLFSFPCAFC
;
A
#
# COMPACT_ATOMS: atom_id res chain seq x y z
N MET A 1 -21.60 -3.01 -1.63
CA MET A 1 -20.49 -3.96 -1.82
C MET A 1 -19.63 -4.06 -0.56
N LYS A 2 -19.27 -5.27 -0.09
CA LYS A 2 -18.43 -5.47 1.11
C LYS A 2 -16.95 -5.31 0.71
N PHE A 3 -16.31 -4.20 1.10
CA PHE A 3 -14.91 -3.91 0.76
C PHE A 3 -13.93 -5.02 1.16
N GLY A 4 -14.11 -5.67 2.31
CA GLY A 4 -13.23 -6.78 2.73
C GLY A 4 -13.23 -7.97 1.76
N HIS A 5 -14.35 -8.24 1.07
CA HIS A 5 -14.39 -9.28 0.05
C HIS A 5 -13.66 -8.83 -1.23
N GLN A 6 -13.92 -7.59 -1.67
CA GLN A 6 -13.24 -6.99 -2.82
C GLN A 6 -11.72 -6.91 -2.61
N LEU A 7 -11.27 -6.62 -1.38
CA LEU A 7 -9.87 -6.59 -1.03
C LEU A 7 -9.27 -7.97 -1.26
N LYS A 8 -9.82 -9.02 -0.62
CA LYS A 8 -9.33 -10.41 -0.72
C LYS A 8 -9.28 -10.95 -2.15
N THR A 9 -10.25 -10.63 -3.00
CA THR A 9 -10.28 -11.13 -4.40
C THR A 9 -9.31 -10.40 -5.32
N SER A 10 -8.79 -9.24 -4.91
CA SER A 10 -7.95 -8.38 -5.75
C SER A 10 -6.47 -8.41 -5.35
N LEU A 11 -6.11 -9.17 -4.31
CA LEU A 11 -4.76 -9.25 -3.78
C LEU A 11 -3.85 -10.04 -4.72
N TYR A 12 -2.60 -9.61 -4.81
CA TYR A 12 -1.53 -10.46 -5.33
C TYR A 12 -1.15 -11.50 -4.26
N PRO A 13 -1.16 -12.81 -4.58
CA PRO A 13 -0.82 -13.88 -3.61
C PRO A 13 0.52 -13.66 -2.91
N GLU A 14 1.52 -13.21 -3.66
CA GLU A 14 2.88 -12.97 -3.16
C GLU A 14 2.95 -11.82 -2.14
N TRP A 15 1.99 -10.90 -2.15
CA TRP A 15 2.02 -9.68 -1.33
C TRP A 15 0.97 -9.65 -0.23
N VAL A 16 0.20 -10.74 -0.03
CA VAL A 16 -0.94 -10.79 0.89
C VAL A 16 -0.61 -10.27 2.29
N PHE A 17 0.57 -10.61 2.83
CA PHE A 17 1.00 -10.20 4.17
C PHE A 17 1.28 -8.70 4.33
N TYR A 18 1.60 -8.01 3.23
CA TYR A 18 1.93 -6.59 3.24
C TYR A 18 0.69 -5.70 3.07
N TYR A 19 -0.45 -6.26 2.70
CA TYR A 19 -1.70 -5.50 2.64
C TYR A 19 -2.22 -5.16 4.05
N LEU A 20 -3.01 -4.10 4.10
CA LEU A 20 -3.76 -3.68 5.27
C LEU A 20 -4.64 -4.84 5.78
N ALA A 21 -4.48 -5.18 7.05
CA ALA A 21 -5.29 -6.16 7.77
C ALA A 21 -6.69 -5.63 8.10
N TYR A 22 -7.45 -5.25 7.07
CA TYR A 22 -8.73 -4.56 7.20
C TYR A 22 -9.76 -5.32 8.06
N ASP A 23 -9.84 -6.64 7.90
CA ASP A 23 -10.77 -7.45 8.68
C ASP A 23 -10.38 -7.52 10.16
N SER A 24 -9.08 -7.55 10.47
CA SER A 24 -8.57 -7.52 11.84
C SER A 24 -8.86 -6.17 12.51
N LEU A 25 -8.54 -5.05 11.85
CA LEU A 25 -8.86 -3.71 12.34
C LEU A 25 -10.37 -3.53 12.58
N LYS A 26 -11.19 -4.07 11.67
CA LYS A 26 -12.65 -4.04 11.81
C LYS A 26 -13.14 -4.89 12.98
N ALA A 27 -12.50 -6.03 13.26
CA ALA A 27 -12.83 -6.87 14.41
C ALA A 27 -12.43 -6.18 15.72
N GLU A 28 -11.30 -5.48 15.74
CA GLU A 28 -10.84 -4.70 16.89
C GLU A 28 -11.83 -3.61 17.28
N LEU A 29 -12.27 -2.80 16.31
CA LEU A 29 -13.31 -1.78 16.50
C LEU A 29 -14.58 -2.35 17.15
N LYS A 30 -15.04 -3.51 16.66
CA LYS A 30 -16.23 -4.17 17.21
C LYS A 30 -16.01 -4.68 18.63
N THR A 31 -14.85 -5.29 18.88
CA THR A 31 -14.54 -5.91 20.17
C THR A 31 -14.50 -4.87 21.29
N ARG A 32 -13.88 -3.71 21.02
CA ARG A 32 -13.85 -2.58 21.97
C ARG A 32 -15.23 -2.02 22.24
N LEU A 33 -16.02 -1.82 21.19
CA LEU A 33 -17.40 -1.34 21.33
C LEU A 33 -18.26 -2.27 22.20
N THR A 34 -18.11 -3.60 22.03
CA THR A 34 -18.84 -4.59 22.85
C THR A 34 -18.37 -4.65 24.29
N LYS A 35 -17.07 -4.49 24.55
CA LYS A 35 -16.50 -4.53 25.90
C LYS A 35 -16.96 -3.34 26.75
N ASN A 36 -17.04 -2.17 26.13
CA ASN A 36 -17.35 -0.92 26.81
C ASN A 36 -18.83 -0.53 26.75
N GLN A 37 -19.72 -1.47 26.41
CA GLN A 37 -21.17 -1.21 26.27
C GLN A 37 -21.50 -0.05 25.32
N GLY A 38 -20.67 0.16 24.29
CA GLY A 38 -20.81 1.28 23.34
C GLY A 38 -19.94 2.51 23.66
N GLY A 39 -19.24 2.53 24.79
CA GLY A 39 -18.30 3.60 25.13
C GLY A 39 -16.96 3.49 24.38
N TRP A 40 -16.45 4.61 23.88
CA TRP A 40 -15.10 4.71 23.31
C TRP A 40 -14.28 5.64 24.18
N THR A 41 -13.22 5.11 24.78
CA THR A 41 -12.36 5.84 25.71
C THR A 41 -11.14 6.40 25.00
N GLU A 42 -10.43 7.33 25.64
CA GLU A 42 -9.14 7.83 25.15
C GLU A 42 -8.07 6.72 25.06
N ASP A 43 -8.14 5.72 25.95
CA ASP A 43 -7.28 4.53 25.90
C ASP A 43 -7.58 3.65 24.67
N ASP A 44 -8.85 3.55 24.28
CA ASP A 44 -9.25 2.84 23.06
C ASP A 44 -8.80 3.55 21.79
N GLU A 45 -8.93 4.87 21.78
CA GLU A 45 -8.43 5.74 20.70
C GLU A 45 -6.94 5.54 20.52
N SER A 46 -6.17 5.69 21.60
CA SER A 46 -4.71 5.56 21.59
C SER A 46 -4.28 4.17 21.11
N ALA A 47 -4.90 3.11 21.64
CA ALA A 47 -4.58 1.74 21.24
C ALA A 47 -4.97 1.43 19.77
N PHE A 48 -6.07 1.99 19.28
CA PHE A 48 -6.47 1.82 17.88
C PHE A 48 -5.57 2.63 16.92
N ALA A 49 -5.17 3.83 17.31
CA ALA A 49 -4.21 4.66 16.58
C ALA A 49 -2.86 3.93 16.42
N GLU A 50 -2.33 3.33 17.49
CA GLU A 50 -1.10 2.53 17.43
C GLU A 50 -1.22 1.33 16.46
N LEU A 51 -2.38 0.69 16.39
CA LEU A 51 -2.62 -0.41 15.44
C LEU A 51 -2.67 0.10 13.99
N LEU A 52 -3.29 1.25 13.75
CA LEU A 52 -3.30 1.89 12.43
C LEU A 52 -1.91 2.32 12.00
N GLU A 53 -1.11 2.87 12.91
CA GLU A 53 0.27 3.28 12.64
C GLU A 53 1.15 2.08 12.27
N LYS A 54 1.06 0.97 13.01
CA LYS A 54 1.76 -0.29 12.68
C LYS A 54 1.40 -0.81 11.29
N GLU A 55 0.11 -0.75 10.93
CA GLU A 55 -0.34 -1.14 9.61
C GLU A 55 0.12 -0.18 8.51
N LEU A 56 0.17 1.12 8.81
CA LEU A 56 0.70 2.15 7.90
C LEU A 56 2.18 1.94 7.62
N ASP A 57 2.99 1.75 8.67
CA ASP A 57 4.43 1.49 8.58
C ASP A 57 4.73 0.23 7.76
N LYS A 58 3.94 -0.84 7.96
CA LYS A 58 4.06 -2.08 7.17
C LYS A 58 3.84 -1.82 5.68
N VAL A 59 2.74 -1.16 5.32
CA VAL A 59 2.38 -0.86 3.93
C VAL A 59 3.43 0.07 3.31
N TYR A 60 3.82 1.12 4.03
CA TYR A 60 4.79 2.11 3.58
C TYR A 60 6.18 1.50 3.37
N SER A 61 6.65 0.69 4.32
CA SER A 61 7.94 0.01 4.22
C SER A 61 8.00 -0.90 3.00
N PHE A 62 6.95 -1.68 2.76
CA PHE A 62 6.88 -2.54 1.57
C PHE A 62 6.87 -1.71 0.28
N GLN A 63 6.05 -0.65 0.23
CA GLN A 63 5.99 0.26 -0.92
C GLN A 63 7.36 0.87 -1.22
N LYS A 64 8.09 1.30 -0.19
CA LYS A 64 9.44 1.89 -0.31
C LYS A 64 10.44 0.89 -0.87
N VAL A 65 10.42 -0.37 -0.40
CA VAL A 65 11.29 -1.44 -0.91
C VAL A 65 11.02 -1.70 -2.38
N LYS A 66 9.76 -1.95 -2.77
CA LYS A 66 9.42 -2.24 -4.18
C LYS A 66 9.66 -1.05 -5.09
N SER A 67 9.38 0.17 -4.65
CA SER A 67 9.71 1.39 -5.41
C SER A 67 11.21 1.52 -5.64
N GLY A 68 12.04 1.22 -4.62
CA GLY A 68 13.49 1.26 -4.75
C GLY A 68 14.02 0.21 -5.73
N GLU A 69 13.48 -1.00 -5.69
CA GLU A 69 13.79 -2.08 -6.64
C GLU A 69 13.50 -1.67 -8.08
N ILE A 70 12.29 -1.15 -8.33
CA ILE A 70 11.86 -0.67 -9.65
C ILE A 70 12.74 0.48 -10.13
N MET A 71 13.05 1.45 -9.26
CA MET A 71 13.93 2.57 -9.62
C MET A 71 15.33 2.09 -10.02
N ARG A 72 15.89 1.11 -9.30
CA ARG A 72 17.19 0.53 -9.63
C ARG A 72 17.17 -0.18 -11.00
N ARG A 73 16.16 -1.00 -11.26
CA ARG A 73 15.99 -1.68 -12.56
C ARG A 73 15.83 -0.69 -13.71
N LEU A 74 15.01 0.35 -13.50
CA LEU A 74 14.82 1.42 -14.48
C LEU A 74 16.11 2.19 -14.77
N GLN A 75 16.95 2.44 -13.77
CA GLN A 75 18.25 3.08 -13.98
C GLN A 75 19.21 2.19 -14.77
N ALA A 76 19.26 0.89 -14.48
CA ALA A 76 20.07 -0.06 -15.24
C ALA A 76 19.61 -0.15 -16.71
N ALA A 77 18.31 -0.31 -16.95
CA ALA A 77 17.75 -0.37 -18.29
C ALA A 77 18.02 0.93 -19.08
N LYS A 78 18.00 2.09 -18.42
CA LYS A 78 18.38 3.37 -19.06
C LYS A 78 19.84 3.42 -19.50
N GLN A 79 20.75 2.92 -18.66
CA GLN A 79 22.18 2.85 -19.01
C GLN A 79 22.39 1.92 -20.20
N GLU A 80 21.74 0.76 -20.20
CA GLU A 80 21.80 -0.21 -21.30
C GLU A 80 21.27 0.38 -22.62
N VAL A 81 20.17 1.15 -22.57
CA VAL A 81 19.68 1.91 -23.75
C VAL A 81 20.77 2.84 -24.29
N GLU A 82 21.42 3.60 -23.42
CA GLU A 82 22.46 4.57 -23.83
C GLU A 82 23.67 3.86 -24.46
N GLU A 83 24.08 2.72 -23.92
CA GLU A 83 25.18 1.90 -24.43
C GLU A 83 24.86 1.31 -25.81
N ILE A 84 23.64 0.77 -25.99
CA ILE A 84 23.19 0.22 -27.28
C ILE A 84 23.14 1.30 -28.36
N ILE A 85 22.65 2.51 -28.04
CA ILE A 85 22.58 3.63 -28.99
C ILE A 85 23.97 4.10 -29.43
N GLN A 86 24.96 4.03 -28.53
CA GLN A 86 26.34 4.42 -28.82
C GLN A 86 27.14 3.33 -29.55
N SER A 87 26.67 2.08 -29.51
CA SER A 87 27.30 0.95 -30.18
C SER A 87 26.97 0.94 -31.68
N ASN A 88 28.01 0.93 -32.52
CA ASN A 88 27.86 0.75 -33.97
C ASN A 88 27.52 -0.70 -34.37
N ASP A 89 27.62 -1.66 -33.43
CA ASP A 89 27.42 -3.10 -33.65
C ASP A 89 26.17 -3.64 -32.93
N ALA A 90 25.27 -2.78 -32.46
CA ALA A 90 24.03 -3.19 -31.80
C ALA A 90 23.22 -4.17 -32.68
N GLN A 91 22.90 -5.35 -32.14
CA GLN A 91 22.14 -6.38 -32.83
C GLN A 91 20.65 -6.26 -32.50
N ASN A 92 19.78 -6.76 -33.38
CA ASN A 92 18.33 -6.82 -33.12
C ASN A 92 17.99 -7.59 -31.83
N GLU A 93 18.83 -8.54 -31.42
CA GLU A 93 18.66 -9.31 -30.19
C GLU A 93 18.85 -8.43 -28.93
N ASP A 94 19.78 -7.47 -28.95
CA ASP A 94 20.01 -6.53 -27.84
C ASP A 94 18.77 -5.65 -27.60
N TYR A 95 18.13 -5.18 -28.67
CA TYR A 95 16.88 -4.42 -28.58
C TYR A 95 15.71 -5.26 -28.05
N ALA A 96 15.64 -6.55 -28.43
CA ALA A 96 14.59 -7.45 -27.98
C ALA A 96 14.70 -7.76 -26.48
N LEU A 97 15.91 -8.00 -25.97
CA LEU A 97 16.17 -8.22 -24.55
C LEU A 97 15.81 -6.99 -23.71
N LEU A 98 16.18 -5.79 -24.20
CA LEU A 98 15.84 -4.55 -23.54
C LEU A 98 14.33 -4.27 -23.51
N GLU A 99 13.61 -4.59 -24.59
CA GLU A 99 12.15 -4.48 -24.64
C GLU A 99 11.46 -5.41 -23.63
N GLU A 100 11.97 -6.64 -23.46
CA GLU A 100 11.49 -7.59 -22.47
C GLU A 100 11.69 -7.05 -21.03
N GLU A 101 12.89 -6.55 -20.71
CA GLU A 101 13.16 -5.98 -19.37
C GLU A 101 12.29 -4.75 -19.08
N LEU A 102 12.11 -3.86 -20.06
CA LEU A 102 11.20 -2.71 -19.90
C LEU A 102 9.76 -3.16 -19.69
N SER A 103 9.31 -4.21 -20.37
CA SER A 103 7.98 -4.78 -20.18
C SER A 103 7.78 -5.33 -18.76
N HIS A 104 8.80 -5.99 -18.21
CA HIS A 104 8.79 -6.46 -16.82
C HIS A 104 8.76 -5.29 -15.81
N ILE A 105 9.53 -4.23 -16.05
CA ILE A 105 9.51 -3.02 -15.20
C ILE A 105 8.12 -2.36 -15.22
N ILE A 106 7.49 -2.28 -16.40
CA ILE A 106 6.13 -1.71 -16.53
C ILE A 106 5.11 -2.53 -15.74
N ALA A 107 5.20 -3.87 -15.80
CA ALA A 107 4.35 -4.75 -15.01
C ALA A 107 4.51 -4.52 -13.50
N ASP A 108 5.75 -4.42 -13.02
CA ASP A 108 6.04 -4.13 -11.60
C ASP A 108 5.47 -2.78 -11.15
N VAL A 109 5.58 -1.74 -11.98
CA VAL A 109 5.00 -0.41 -11.72
C VAL A 109 3.49 -0.51 -11.61
N HIS A 110 2.84 -1.23 -12.53
CA HIS A 110 1.40 -1.42 -12.50
C HIS A 110 0.94 -2.15 -11.23
N ASP A 111 1.66 -3.21 -10.85
CA ASP A 111 1.33 -4.00 -9.67
C ASP A 111 1.50 -3.17 -8.39
N LEU A 112 2.59 -2.41 -8.26
CA LEU A 112 2.82 -1.50 -7.13
C LEU A 112 1.76 -0.38 -7.07
N ALA A 113 1.33 0.15 -8.22
CA ALA A 113 0.25 1.14 -8.28
C ALA A 113 -1.08 0.56 -7.78
N LYS A 114 -1.42 -0.67 -8.20
CA LYS A 114 -2.62 -1.38 -7.72
C LYS A 114 -2.54 -1.66 -6.22
N PHE A 115 -1.38 -2.10 -5.71
CA PHE A 115 -1.14 -2.28 -4.27
C PHE A 115 -1.39 -0.98 -3.50
N THR A 116 -0.78 0.12 -3.95
CA THR A 116 -0.91 1.44 -3.31
C THR A 116 -2.37 1.90 -3.27
N ARG A 117 -3.09 1.79 -4.40
CA ARG A 117 -4.49 2.20 -4.51
C ARG A 117 -5.42 1.40 -3.60
N LEU A 118 -5.22 0.09 -3.50
CA LEU A 118 -6.03 -0.78 -2.65
C LEU A 118 -5.82 -0.46 -1.16
N ASN A 119 -4.57 -0.31 -0.73
CA ASN A 119 -4.25 0.02 0.66
C ASN A 119 -4.74 1.41 1.04
N TYR A 120 -4.53 2.42 0.19
CA TYR A 120 -5.06 3.78 0.40
C TYR A 120 -6.59 3.77 0.60
N THR A 121 -7.31 3.05 -0.27
CA THR A 121 -8.76 2.89 -0.13
C THR A 121 -9.14 2.16 1.16
N GLY A 122 -8.31 1.21 1.61
CA GLY A 122 -8.48 0.49 2.86
C GLY A 122 -8.37 1.39 4.09
N PHE A 123 -7.32 2.23 4.14
CA PHE A 123 -7.12 3.21 5.20
C PHE A 123 -8.30 4.20 5.25
N LEU A 124 -8.68 4.80 4.11
CA LEU A 124 -9.84 5.71 4.07
C LEU A 124 -11.12 5.05 4.60
N LYS A 125 -11.35 3.77 4.27
CA LYS A 125 -12.55 3.05 4.70
C LYS A 125 -12.55 2.65 6.17
N ILE A 126 -11.38 2.37 6.76
CA ILE A 126 -11.31 2.04 8.19
C ILE A 126 -11.41 3.31 9.04
N ILE A 127 -10.76 4.41 8.61
CA ILE A 127 -10.88 5.73 9.25
C ILE A 127 -12.34 6.21 9.20
N LYS A 128 -12.95 6.23 8.01
CA LYS A 128 -14.37 6.60 7.88
C LYS A 128 -15.30 5.72 8.72
N LYS A 129 -14.98 4.44 8.90
CA LYS A 129 -15.75 3.53 9.75
C LYS A 129 -15.61 3.90 11.23
N HIS A 130 -14.39 4.25 11.65
CA HIS A 130 -14.12 4.75 12.99
C HIS A 130 -14.90 6.05 13.24
N ASP A 131 -14.76 7.06 12.39
CA ASP A 131 -15.39 8.38 12.56
C ASP A 131 -16.92 8.33 12.59
N VAL A 132 -17.54 7.49 11.76
CA VAL A 132 -19.00 7.28 11.78
C VAL A 132 -19.46 6.61 13.07
N SER A 133 -18.61 5.76 13.67
CA SER A 133 -18.93 5.09 14.93
C SER A 133 -18.66 6.01 16.13
N PHE A 134 -17.75 6.97 16.01
CA PHE A 134 -17.28 7.86 17.06
C PHE A 134 -17.17 9.32 16.55
N PRO A 135 -18.30 10.04 16.42
CA PRO A 135 -18.32 11.37 15.79
C PRO A 135 -17.61 12.49 16.56
N PHE A 136 -17.01 12.20 17.73
CA PHE A 136 -16.51 13.22 18.66
C PHE A 136 -14.99 13.26 18.91
N LEU A 137 -14.17 12.36 18.33
CA LEU A 137 -12.77 12.21 18.76
C LEU A 137 -11.67 12.39 17.69
N PHE A 138 -11.98 12.42 16.39
CA PHE A 138 -11.01 12.84 15.37
C PHE A 138 -11.20 14.31 14.97
N SER A 139 -11.18 15.22 15.94
CA SER A 139 -10.65 16.55 15.65
C SER A 139 -9.14 16.43 15.83
N PHE A 140 -8.41 16.06 14.78
CA PHE A 140 -7.00 16.39 14.73
C PHE A 140 -6.93 17.90 15.00
N PRO A 141 -6.34 18.36 16.11
CA PRO A 141 -5.99 19.76 16.18
C PRO A 141 -4.97 19.95 15.06
N CYS A 142 -5.31 20.77 14.06
CA CYS A 142 -4.31 21.47 13.28
C CYS A 142 -3.47 22.29 14.27
N ALA A 143 -2.50 21.66 14.92
CA ALA A 143 -1.52 22.29 15.80
C ALA A 143 -0.16 22.30 15.09
N PHE A 144 -0.17 22.64 13.80
CA PHE A 144 0.99 23.08 13.03
C PHE A 144 0.48 24.02 11.92
N CYS A 145 0.10 25.24 12.33
CA CYS A 145 0.08 26.44 11.50
C CYS A 145 0.29 27.63 12.44
#